data_AF-A0A378BFJ8-F1
#
_entry.id   AF-A0A378BFJ8-F1
#
_cell.length_a   1.000
_cell.length_b   1.000
_cell.length_c   1.000
_cell.angle_alpha   90.00
_cell.angle_beta   90.00
_cell.angle_gamma   90.00
#
_symmetry.space_group_name_H-M   'P 1'
#
loop_
_entity.id
_entity.type
_entity.pdbx_description
1 polymer ?
#
loop_
_entity_poly.entity_id
_entity_poly.type
_entity_poly.pdbx_seq_one_letter_code
_entity_poly.pdbx_strand_id
1 'polypeptide(L)'
;MIDTQILAAFCGRPMSWGFASMVEEYSGVALDKSESRTDWLARPLTERQCEYAAADVWYLLPIASQLMAETDRAGWLPAALDECRVMQQRRQEVVDPAEAWRDIGNAWQLRTRQLGCLQLLAEWRLRKARERRPGGKLCGAGRASVERGALYAHQPGRARQPRVVR
;
A
#
# COMPACT_ATOMS: atom_id res chain seq x y z
N MET A 1 -16.24 11.17 -0.13
CA MET A 1 -15.05 11.35 0.74
C MET A 1 -14.07 12.26 0.02
N ILE A 2 -13.36 13.12 0.75
CA ILE A 2 -12.33 14.03 0.20
C ILE A 2 -10.96 13.66 0.76
N ASP A 3 -9.90 14.02 0.03
CA ASP A 3 -8.52 13.88 0.46
C ASP A 3 -7.85 15.25 0.49
N THR A 4 -7.30 15.63 1.65
CA THR A 4 -6.68 16.94 1.84
C THR A 4 -5.37 17.09 1.06
N GLN A 5 -4.62 16.03 0.78
CA GLN A 5 -3.44 16.09 -0.08
C GLN A 5 -3.84 16.37 -1.54
N ILE A 6 -4.92 15.77 -2.01
CA ILE A 6 -5.46 16.06 -3.35
C ILE A 6 -5.87 17.52 -3.44
N LEU A 7 -6.70 18.02 -2.50
CA LEU A 7 -7.11 19.43 -2.46
C LEU A 7 -5.89 20.36 -2.42
N ALA A 8 -4.90 20.05 -1.58
CA ALA A 8 -3.69 20.84 -1.47
C ALA A 8 -2.87 20.86 -2.78
N ALA A 9 -2.80 19.74 -3.49
CA ALA A 9 -2.11 19.65 -4.79
C ALA A 9 -2.75 20.55 -5.84
N PHE A 10 -4.08 20.60 -5.91
CA PHE A 10 -4.81 21.53 -6.79
C PHE A 10 -4.61 23.00 -6.40
N CYS A 11 -4.24 23.27 -5.15
CA CYS A 11 -3.85 24.59 -4.66
C CYS A 11 -2.34 24.87 -4.76
N GLY A 12 -1.57 24.06 -5.50
CA GLY A 12 -0.15 24.30 -5.77
C GLY A 12 0.84 23.73 -4.74
N ARG A 13 0.36 22.97 -3.75
CA ARG A 13 1.25 22.23 -2.83
C ARG A 13 1.77 20.94 -3.47
N PRO A 14 2.86 20.34 -2.97
CA PRO A 14 3.34 19.06 -3.48
C PRO A 14 2.29 17.95 -3.33
N MET A 15 2.20 17.03 -4.31
CA MET A 15 1.27 15.89 -4.24
C MET A 15 1.53 15.01 -3.00
N SER A 16 2.79 14.89 -2.58
CA SER A 16 3.21 14.13 -1.40
C SER A 16 3.46 15.03 -0.19
N TRP A 17 2.51 15.93 0.10
CA TRP A 17 2.67 16.87 1.22
C TRP A 17 2.34 16.20 2.56
N GLY A 18 3.32 16.15 3.46
CA GLY A 18 3.19 15.46 4.75
C GLY A 18 2.19 16.15 5.67
N PHE A 19 1.37 15.36 6.38
CA PHE A 19 0.35 15.88 7.29
C PHE A 19 0.92 16.81 8.37
N ALA A 20 2.03 16.46 9.01
CA ALA A 20 2.66 17.34 10.01
C ALA A 20 3.06 18.71 9.43
N SER A 21 3.55 18.75 8.19
CA SER A 21 3.89 20.02 7.52
C SER A 21 2.64 20.82 7.15
N MET A 22 1.55 20.14 6.78
CA MET A 22 0.25 20.76 6.56
C MET A 22 -0.28 21.38 7.87
N VAL A 23 -0.21 20.66 8.99
CA VAL A 23 -0.62 21.18 10.30
C VAL A 23 0.24 22.39 10.69
N GLU A 24 1.55 22.31 10.53
CA GLU A 24 2.47 23.41 10.81
C GLU A 24 2.14 24.67 9.96
N GLU A 25 1.89 24.52 8.66
CA GLU A 25 1.54 25.64 7.78
C GLU A 25 0.20 26.30 8.15
N TYR A 26 -0.84 25.49 8.43
CA TYR A 26 -2.20 26.01 8.66
C TYR A 26 -2.49 26.42 10.10
N SER A 27 -1.77 25.86 11.08
CA SER A 27 -2.05 26.08 12.50
C SER A 27 -0.87 26.62 13.30
N GLY A 28 0.35 26.64 12.72
CA GLY A 28 1.57 27.01 13.42
C GLY A 28 2.04 25.97 14.45
N VAL A 29 1.39 24.81 14.52
CA VAL A 29 1.70 23.75 15.49
C VAL A 29 2.65 22.73 14.88
N ALA A 30 3.78 22.49 15.53
CA ALA A 30 4.68 21.39 15.20
C ALA A 30 4.22 20.10 15.89
N LEU A 31 3.78 19.11 15.10
CA LEU A 31 3.38 17.80 15.62
C LEU A 31 4.58 16.93 15.99
N ASP A 32 4.50 16.25 17.14
CA ASP A 32 5.42 15.18 17.50
C ASP A 32 5.20 13.96 16.60
N LYS A 33 6.29 13.44 16.02
CA LYS A 33 6.28 12.29 15.09
C LYS A 33 6.65 10.98 15.77
N SER A 34 6.90 11.00 17.08
CA SER A 34 7.45 9.89 17.86
C SER A 34 6.60 8.61 17.82
N GLU A 35 5.27 8.73 17.78
CA GLU A 35 4.34 7.59 17.84
C GLU A 35 3.96 7.00 16.46
N SER A 36 4.44 7.60 15.36
CA SER A 36 4.10 7.15 13.99
C SER A 36 4.54 5.71 13.66
N ARG A 37 5.52 5.17 14.39
CA ARG A 37 6.12 3.84 14.17
C ARG A 37 6.10 2.95 15.43
N THR A 38 5.10 3.10 16.30
CA THR A 38 4.91 2.23 17.47
C THR A 38 3.95 1.07 17.19
N ASP A 39 3.87 0.10 18.10
CA ASP A 39 2.97 -1.04 17.96
C ASP A 39 1.51 -0.62 18.23
N TRP A 40 0.75 -0.39 17.15
CA TRP A 40 -0.66 -0.02 17.19
C TRP A 40 -1.61 -1.20 17.47
N LEU A 41 -1.10 -2.43 17.47
CA LEU A 41 -1.87 -3.63 17.84
C LEU A 41 -1.77 -3.95 19.33
N ALA A 42 -0.78 -3.40 20.04
CA ALA A 42 -0.62 -3.55 21.48
C ALA A 42 -1.86 -3.07 22.24
N ARG A 43 -2.24 -3.79 23.31
CA ARG A 43 -3.33 -3.39 24.20
C ARG A 43 -2.91 -3.55 25.67
N PRO A 44 -3.21 -2.56 26.53
CA PRO A 44 -3.82 -1.26 26.22
C PRO A 44 -2.88 -0.36 25.38
N LEU A 45 -3.43 0.62 24.68
CA LEU A 45 -2.63 1.67 24.03
C LEU A 45 -2.02 2.59 25.09
N THR A 46 -0.86 3.15 24.81
CA THR A 46 -0.27 4.18 25.68
C THR A 46 -1.01 5.50 25.53
N GLU A 47 -0.93 6.37 26.54
CA GLU A 47 -1.51 7.71 26.48
C GLU A 47 -0.97 8.52 25.30
N ARG A 48 0.34 8.44 25.04
CA ARG A 48 0.99 9.12 23.90
C ARG A 48 0.45 8.63 22.55
N GLN A 49 0.18 7.33 22.40
CA GLN A 49 -0.46 6.78 21.20
C GLN A 49 -1.88 7.33 21.02
N CYS A 50 -2.65 7.42 22.11
CA CYS A 50 -3.99 8.00 22.06
C CYS A 50 -3.96 9.48 21.67
N GLU A 51 -3.05 10.27 22.25
CA GLU A 51 -2.85 11.68 21.92
C GLU A 51 -2.44 11.88 20.46
N TYR A 52 -1.48 11.08 19.97
CA TYR A 52 -1.03 11.13 18.58
C TYR A 52 -2.18 10.82 17.60
N ALA A 53 -2.93 9.74 17.87
CA ALA A 53 -4.07 9.37 17.02
C ALA A 53 -5.20 10.40 17.06
N ALA A 54 -5.42 11.05 18.20
CA ALA A 54 -6.40 12.12 18.34
C ALA A 54 -5.96 13.38 17.59
N ALA A 55 -4.68 13.75 17.66
CA ALA A 55 -4.13 14.90 16.95
C ALA A 55 -4.32 14.79 15.42
N ASP A 56 -4.14 13.59 14.85
CA ASP A 56 -4.29 13.33 13.41
C ASP A 56 -5.68 13.70 12.87
N VAL A 57 -6.73 13.64 13.70
CA VAL A 57 -8.09 14.02 13.29
C VAL A 57 -8.50 15.40 13.80
N TRP A 58 -8.00 15.79 14.97
CA TRP A 58 -8.28 17.09 15.59
C TRP A 58 -7.87 18.25 14.69
N TYR A 59 -6.64 18.22 14.16
CA TYR A 59 -6.14 19.26 13.26
C TYR A 59 -6.66 19.12 11.83
N LEU A 60 -7.03 17.91 11.41
CA LEU A 60 -7.46 17.65 10.03
C LEU A 60 -8.76 18.35 9.66
N LEU A 61 -9.76 18.38 10.56
CA LEU A 61 -11.08 18.92 10.23
C LEU A 61 -11.07 20.43 9.91
N PRO A 62 -10.43 21.29 10.72
CA PRO A 62 -10.26 22.70 10.38
C PRO A 62 -9.51 22.91 9.07
N ILE A 63 -8.43 22.16 8.84
CA ILE A 63 -7.60 22.26 7.64
C ILE A 63 -8.38 21.84 6.39
N ALA A 64 -9.14 20.75 6.46
CA ALA A 64 -9.98 20.28 5.36
C ALA A 64 -11.00 21.34 4.94
N SER A 65 -11.59 22.05 5.91
CA SER A 65 -12.54 23.14 5.64
C SER A 65 -11.86 24.32 4.92
N GLN A 66 -10.65 24.70 5.35
CA GLN A 66 -9.87 25.76 4.70
C GLN A 66 -9.45 25.36 3.28
N LEU A 67 -8.94 24.15 3.10
CA LEU A 67 -8.55 23.61 1.81
C LEU A 67 -9.72 23.56 0.83
N MET A 68 -10.90 23.11 1.26
CA MET A 68 -12.09 23.13 0.41
C MET A 68 -12.40 24.54 -0.10
N ALA A 69 -12.40 25.54 0.80
CA ALA A 69 -12.67 26.93 0.43
C ALA A 69 -11.57 27.52 -0.47
N GLU A 70 -10.30 27.13 -0.28
CA GLU A 70 -9.20 27.53 -1.16
C GLU A 70 -9.31 26.90 -2.55
N THR A 71 -9.59 25.60 -2.63
CA THR A 71 -9.73 24.90 -3.90
C THR A 71 -10.95 25.41 -4.69
N ASP A 72 -12.04 25.75 -4.00
CA ASP A 72 -13.23 26.36 -4.59
C ASP A 72 -12.94 27.76 -5.15
N ARG A 73 -12.30 28.62 -4.35
CA ARG A 73 -11.87 29.96 -4.80
C ARG A 73 -10.90 29.91 -5.97
N ALA A 74 -10.06 28.88 -6.05
CA ALA A 74 -9.15 28.66 -7.16
C ALA A 74 -9.84 28.08 -8.41
N GLY A 75 -11.12 27.70 -8.33
CA GLY A 75 -11.91 27.15 -9.44
C GLY A 75 -11.65 25.67 -9.73
N TRP A 76 -10.94 24.96 -8.85
CA TRP A 76 -10.51 23.58 -9.08
C TRP A 76 -11.34 22.54 -8.33
N LEU A 77 -12.29 22.95 -7.49
CA LEU A 77 -13.02 22.03 -6.62
C LEU A 77 -13.67 20.85 -7.37
N PRO A 78 -14.35 21.04 -8.52
CA PRO A 78 -14.93 19.91 -9.25
C PRO A 78 -13.89 18.87 -9.69
N ALA A 79 -12.74 19.33 -10.18
CA ALA A 79 -11.65 18.45 -10.61
C ALA A 79 -11.02 17.71 -9.43
N ALA A 80 -10.82 18.39 -8.30
CA ALA A 80 -10.26 17.78 -7.10
C ALA A 80 -11.19 16.72 -6.49
N LEU A 81 -12.50 16.97 -6.50
CA LEU A 81 -13.50 15.98 -6.07
C LEU A 81 -13.54 14.77 -7.01
N ASP A 82 -13.37 14.98 -8.32
CA ASP A 82 -13.28 13.88 -9.28
C ASP A 82 -12.03 13.02 -9.06
N GLU A 83 -10.87 13.64 -8.82
CA GLU A 83 -9.64 12.90 -8.52
C GLU A 83 -9.79 12.10 -7.21
N CYS A 84 -10.41 12.69 -6.18
CA CYS A 84 -10.76 11.95 -4.96
C CYS A 84 -11.64 10.73 -5.26
N ARG A 85 -12.62 10.87 -6.15
CA ARG A 85 -13.53 9.79 -6.57
C ARG A 85 -12.80 8.70 -7.34
N VAL A 86 -11.93 9.06 -8.28
CA VAL A 86 -11.11 8.12 -9.05
C VAL A 86 -10.17 7.33 -8.12
N MET A 87 -9.54 7.99 -7.15
CA MET A 87 -8.70 7.31 -6.16
C MET A 87 -9.51 6.31 -5.31
N GLN A 88 -10.71 6.69 -4.87
CA GLN A 88 -11.63 5.80 -4.15
C GLN A 88 -12.01 4.59 -4.99
N GLN A 89 -12.36 4.79 -6.27
CA GLN A 89 -12.72 3.72 -7.19
C GLN A 89 -11.57 2.71 -7.37
N ARG A 90 -10.34 3.20 -7.61
CA ARG A 90 -9.15 2.34 -7.74
C ARG A 90 -8.87 1.51 -6.48
N ARG A 91 -9.23 2.00 -5.30
CA ARG A 91 -9.07 1.26 -4.02
C ARG A 91 -10.09 0.14 -3.84
N GLN A 92 -11.24 0.24 -4.51
CA GLN A 92 -12.30 -0.76 -4.49
C GLN A 92 -12.07 -1.90 -5.49
N GLU A 93 -11.15 -1.72 -6.45
CA GLU A 93 -10.79 -2.75 -7.40
C GLU A 93 -10.22 -3.97 -6.69
N VAL A 94 -10.90 -5.11 -6.86
CA VAL A 94 -10.44 -6.40 -6.36
C VAL A 94 -9.72 -7.10 -7.50
N VAL A 95 -8.42 -7.32 -7.33
CA VAL A 95 -7.62 -8.10 -8.29
C VAL A 95 -8.16 -9.53 -8.34
N ASP A 96 -8.56 -9.99 -9.53
CA ASP A 96 -8.81 -11.41 -9.77
C ASP A 96 -7.49 -12.18 -9.58
N PRO A 97 -7.44 -13.23 -8.74
CA PRO A 97 -6.28 -14.11 -8.64
C PRO A 97 -5.70 -14.55 -9.98
N ALA A 98 -6.52 -14.80 -11.00
CA ALA A 98 -6.04 -15.20 -12.32
C ALA A 98 -5.22 -14.08 -13.02
N GLU A 99 -5.47 -12.82 -12.69
CA GLU A 99 -4.82 -11.64 -13.30
C GLU A 99 -3.68 -11.07 -12.43
N ALA A 100 -3.44 -11.62 -11.24
CA ALA A 100 -2.44 -11.14 -10.28
C ALA A 100 -0.99 -11.12 -10.80
N TRP A 101 -0.70 -11.83 -11.88
CA TRP A 101 0.60 -11.83 -12.54
C TRP A 101 0.93 -10.49 -13.22
N ARG A 102 -0.09 -9.69 -13.57
CA ARG A 102 0.09 -8.39 -14.24
C ARG A 102 0.77 -7.35 -13.36
N ASP A 103 0.58 -7.46 -12.05
CA ASP A 103 1.21 -6.56 -11.06
C ASP A 103 2.70 -6.88 -10.82
N ILE A 104 3.22 -7.95 -11.42
CA ILE A 104 4.62 -8.35 -11.29
C ILE A 104 5.43 -7.59 -12.33
N GLY A 105 6.14 -6.55 -11.90
CA GLY A 105 6.79 -5.57 -12.78
C GLY A 105 7.76 -6.11 -13.85
N ASN A 106 8.35 -7.30 -13.65
CA ASN A 106 9.25 -7.93 -14.62
C ASN A 106 8.60 -9.06 -15.43
N ALA A 107 7.28 -9.23 -15.37
CA ALA A 107 6.58 -10.29 -16.11
C ALA A 107 6.78 -10.19 -17.62
N TRP A 108 6.95 -8.98 -18.15
CA TRP A 108 7.20 -8.71 -19.58
C TRP A 108 8.50 -9.33 -20.11
N GLN A 109 9.45 -9.68 -19.25
CA GLN A 109 10.72 -10.29 -19.64
C GLN A 109 10.61 -11.81 -19.88
N LEU A 110 9.49 -12.43 -19.50
CA LEU A 110 9.31 -13.88 -19.52
C LEU A 110 8.82 -14.38 -20.89
N ARG A 111 9.34 -15.52 -21.32
CA ARG A 111 8.83 -16.24 -22.51
C ARG A 111 7.50 -16.92 -22.20
N THR A 112 6.72 -17.28 -23.21
CA THR A 112 5.36 -17.83 -23.09
C THR A 112 5.21 -18.93 -22.04
N ARG A 113 6.11 -19.92 -22.02
CA ARG A 113 6.05 -21.02 -21.02
C ARG A 113 6.32 -20.52 -19.60
N GLN A 114 7.28 -19.61 -19.43
CA GLN A 114 7.60 -19.03 -18.13
C GLN A 114 6.47 -18.11 -17.64
N LEU A 115 5.82 -17.39 -18.55
CA LEU A 115 4.66 -16.57 -18.25
C LEU A 115 3.47 -17.43 -17.79
N GLY A 116 3.20 -18.56 -18.46
CA GLY A 116 2.18 -19.52 -18.02
C GLY A 116 2.44 -20.06 -16.61
N CYS A 117 3.71 -20.36 -16.28
CA CYS A 117 4.08 -20.72 -14.90
C CYS A 117 3.85 -19.56 -13.92
N LEU A 118 4.20 -18.32 -14.30
CA LEU A 118 4.01 -17.14 -13.46
C LEU A 118 2.53 -16.90 -13.14
N GLN A 119 1.64 -17.06 -14.13
CA GLN A 119 0.19 -16.93 -13.97
C GLN A 119 -0.33 -17.84 -12.85
N LEU A 120 -0.02 -19.14 -12.94
CA LEU A 120 -0.45 -20.14 -11.95
C LEU A 120 0.15 -19.86 -10.55
N LEU A 121 1.43 -19.47 -10.49
CA LEU A 121 2.09 -19.15 -9.23
C LEU A 121 1.53 -17.89 -8.57
N ALA A 122 1.24 -16.85 -9.36
CA ALA A 122 0.68 -15.59 -8.87
C ALA A 122 -0.74 -15.79 -8.33
N GLU A 123 -1.57 -16.56 -9.05
CA GLU A 123 -2.91 -16.95 -8.64
C GLU A 123 -2.91 -17.71 -7.31
N TRP A 124 -2.10 -18.78 -7.24
CA TRP A 124 -1.95 -19.56 -6.02
C TRP A 124 -1.49 -18.70 -4.84
N ARG A 125 -0.49 -17.82 -5.07
CA ARG A 125 0.05 -16.93 -4.04
C ARG A 125 -1.01 -15.96 -3.51
N LEU A 126 -1.82 -15.34 -4.38
CA LEU A 126 -2.86 -14.40 -3.96
C LEU A 126 -3.97 -15.12 -3.18
N ARG A 127 -4.42 -16.28 -3.64
CA ARG A 127 -5.40 -17.11 -2.91
C ARG A 127 -4.88 -17.50 -1.53
N LYS A 128 -3.66 -18.02 -1.45
CA LYS A 128 -3.05 -18.43 -0.17
C LYS A 128 -2.86 -17.27 0.80
N ALA A 129 -2.51 -16.08 0.28
CA ALA A 129 -2.43 -14.87 1.11
C ALA A 129 -3.79 -14.49 1.70
N ARG A 130 -4.85 -14.51 0.88
CA ARG A 130 -6.23 -14.23 1.33
C ARG A 130 -6.73 -15.23 2.37
N GLU A 131 -6.40 -16.52 2.22
CA GLU A 131 -6.73 -17.56 3.20
C GLU A 131 -6.03 -17.34 4.56
N ARG A 132 -4.73 -17.01 4.54
CA ARG A 132 -3.92 -16.87 5.77
C ARG A 132 -4.18 -15.57 6.52
N ARG A 133 -4.49 -14.49 5.81
CA ARG A 133 -4.81 -13.18 6.37
C ARG A 133 -5.90 -12.51 5.53
N PRO A 134 -7.18 -12.72 5.88
CA PRO A 134 -8.27 -11.97 5.29
C PRO A 134 -8.03 -10.46 5.51
N GLY A 135 -7.82 -9.70 4.44
CA GLY A 135 -7.59 -8.24 4.51
C GLY A 135 -6.12 -7.78 4.60
N GLY A 136 -5.14 -8.68 4.64
CA GLY A 136 -3.73 -8.28 4.55
C GLY A 136 -3.34 -7.91 3.13
N LYS A 137 -2.82 -6.69 2.90
CA LYS A 137 -2.07 -6.40 1.66
C LYS A 137 -0.94 -7.43 1.55
N LEU A 138 -0.79 -8.10 0.40
CA LEU A 138 0.46 -8.80 0.14
C LEU A 138 1.59 -7.77 0.30
N CYS A 139 2.57 -8.08 1.15
CA CYS A 139 3.85 -7.37 1.11
C CYS A 139 4.26 -7.30 -0.36
N GLY A 140 4.46 -6.07 -0.86
CA GLY A 140 4.65 -5.79 -2.27
C GLY A 140 5.67 -6.73 -2.89
N ALA A 141 5.50 -7.01 -4.18
CA ALA A 141 6.40 -7.82 -4.99
C ALA A 141 7.80 -7.19 -5.16
N GLY A 142 8.41 -6.71 -4.09
CA GLY A 142 9.82 -6.37 -4.00
C GLY A 142 10.62 -7.66 -3.88
N ARG A 143 11.14 -8.12 -5.02
CA ARG A 143 12.29 -9.05 -5.17
C ARG A 143 12.11 -10.52 -4.78
N ALA A 144 11.07 -10.92 -4.06
CA ALA A 144 10.88 -12.34 -3.75
C ALA A 144 10.00 -13.05 -4.79
N SER A 145 10.60 -13.93 -5.62
CA SER A 145 10.00 -15.14 -6.24
C SER A 145 10.06 -15.31 -7.77
N VAL A 146 10.95 -14.63 -8.50
CA VAL A 146 11.26 -15.09 -9.89
C VAL A 146 12.28 -16.25 -9.91
N GLU A 147 13.12 -16.40 -8.87
CA GLU A 147 14.21 -17.39 -8.89
C GLU A 147 13.81 -18.83 -8.54
N ARG A 148 12.65 -19.08 -7.91
CA ARG A 148 12.29 -20.45 -7.49
C ARG A 148 11.46 -21.25 -8.50
N GLY A 149 10.90 -20.61 -9.52
CA GLY A 149 10.13 -21.31 -10.57
C GLY A 149 11.01 -22.05 -11.60
N ALA A 150 12.28 -21.68 -11.73
CA ALA A 150 13.18 -22.27 -12.72
C ALA A 150 13.93 -23.53 -12.24
N LEU A 151 13.97 -23.80 -10.93
CA LEU A 151 14.83 -24.84 -10.34
C LEU A 151 14.17 -26.21 -10.13
N TYR A 152 12.84 -26.33 -10.23
CA TYR A 152 12.13 -27.59 -9.94
C TYR A 152 11.65 -28.36 -11.16
N ALA A 153 11.95 -27.91 -12.38
CA ALA A 153 11.49 -28.59 -13.61
C ALA A 153 12.43 -29.69 -14.14
N HIS A 154 13.61 -29.89 -13.57
CA HIS A 154 14.54 -30.94 -14.03
C HIS A 154 15.38 -31.46 -12.87
N GLN A 155 14.98 -32.55 -12.21
CA GLN A 155 15.82 -33.73 -11.89
C GLN A 155 14.92 -34.87 -11.37
N PRO A 156 14.61 -35.90 -12.19
CA PRO A 156 14.00 -37.11 -11.68
C PRO A 156 15.06 -38.00 -11.02
N GLY A 157 14.80 -38.40 -9.77
CA GLY A 157 15.28 -39.62 -9.10
C GLY A 157 16.77 -39.96 -9.15
N ARG A 158 17.43 -39.89 -7.99
CA ARG A 158 18.44 -40.90 -7.59
C ARG A 158 18.57 -40.94 -6.06
N ALA A 159 18.06 -42.01 -5.48
CA ALA A 159 18.35 -42.42 -4.11
C ALA A 159 19.87 -42.67 -3.95
N ARG A 160 20.45 -42.25 -2.83
CA ARG A 160 21.76 -42.70 -2.37
C ARG A 160 21.69 -43.14 -0.90
N GLN A 161 22.15 -44.37 -0.70
CA GLN A 161 22.17 -45.17 0.53
C GLN A 161 23.04 -44.56 1.66
N PRO A 162 22.84 -44.98 2.92
CA PRO A 162 23.58 -44.42 4.06
C PRO A 162 25.00 -44.98 4.15
N ARG A 163 25.98 -44.11 4.49
CA ARG A 163 27.37 -44.49 4.75
C ARG A 163 27.53 -44.95 6.20
N VAL A 164 28.09 -46.15 6.37
CA VAL A 164 28.62 -46.68 7.63
C VAL A 164 29.85 -45.88 8.03
N VAL A 165 29.89 -45.40 9.28
CA VAL A 165 31.06 -44.76 9.90
C VAL A 165 31.83 -45.84 10.66
N ARG A 166 33.14 -45.94 10.41
CA ARG A 166 34.08 -46.70 11.25
C ARG A 166 34.66 -45.77 12.31
#